data_AF-A0AAV8XXI4-F1
#
_entry.id   AF-A0AAV8XXI4-F1
#
_cell.length_a   1.000
_cell.length_b   1.000
_cell.length_c   1.000
_cell.angle_alpha   90.00
_cell.angle_beta   90.00
_cell.angle_gamma   90.00
#
_symmetry.space_group_name_H-M   'P 1'
#
loop_
_entity.id
_entity.type
_entity.pdbx_description
1 polymer ?
#
loop_
_entity_poly.entity_id
_entity_poly.type
_entity_poly.pdbx_seq_one_letter_code
_entity_poly.pdbx_strand_id
1 'polypeptide(L)'
;MLSLFYFRLRMGILKSSITFFGMDEENISDLKNQAPRGSTAKILLLGDFDPEGDRIIRDPYYDRGSEGFEKCYQQCIRSCNGFLDSLNK
;
A
#
# COMPACT_ATOMS: atom_id res chain seq x y z
N MET A 1 -14.19 8.98 43.93
CA MET A 1 -13.05 8.40 44.67
C MET A 1 -12.83 6.99 44.13
N LEU A 2 -11.83 6.84 43.24
CA LEU A 2 -11.06 5.63 42.86
C LEU A 2 -11.85 4.32 42.62
N SER A 3 -11.85 3.70 41.44
CA SER A 3 -10.71 3.03 40.82
C SER A 3 -11.16 2.49 39.43
N LEU A 4 -10.60 2.89 38.28
CA LEU A 4 -9.34 2.41 37.70
C LEU A 4 -9.24 0.89 37.49
N PHE A 5 -10.26 0.25 36.93
CA PHE A 5 -10.10 -1.03 36.21
C PHE A 5 -10.65 -0.92 34.78
N TYR A 6 -10.16 0.10 34.08
CA TYR A 6 -10.07 0.06 32.63
C TYR A 6 -9.09 -1.08 32.31
N PHE A 7 -9.61 -2.28 32.07
CA PHE A 7 -8.83 -3.41 31.61
C PHE A 7 -8.37 -3.09 30.19
N ARG A 8 -7.27 -2.32 30.12
CA ARG A 8 -6.50 -1.99 28.92
C ARG A 8 -5.83 -3.29 28.46
N LEU A 9 -6.65 -4.18 27.90
CA LEU A 9 -6.20 -5.41 27.30
C LEU A 9 -5.43 -5.04 26.02
N ARG A 10 -4.11 -5.25 26.07
CA ARG A 10 -3.16 -5.23 24.95
C ARG A 10 -2.95 -3.89 24.25
N MET A 11 -2.20 -3.03 24.93
CA MET A 11 -1.16 -2.19 24.31
C MET A 11 -0.09 -3.06 23.62
N GLY A 12 -0.35 -3.59 22.42
CA GLY A 12 0.71 -4.31 21.70
C GLY A 12 0.35 -4.99 20.37
N ILE A 13 -0.89 -4.92 19.89
CA ILE A 13 -1.27 -5.53 18.60
C ILE A 13 -2.08 -4.49 17.84
N LEU A 14 -1.52 -4.03 16.71
CA LEU A 14 -2.11 -3.14 15.71
C LEU A 14 -2.10 -1.63 16.03
N LYS A 15 -0.93 -0.99 15.83
CA LYS A 15 -0.89 0.32 15.16
C LYS A 15 -1.32 0.15 13.69
N SER A 16 -2.52 -0.35 13.40
CA SER A 16 -2.95 -0.62 12.03
C SER A 16 -3.30 0.70 11.33
N SER A 17 -2.28 1.41 10.84
CA SER A 17 -2.47 2.43 9.82
C SER A 17 -2.86 1.70 8.53
N ILE A 18 -4.14 1.82 8.15
CA ILE A 18 -4.63 1.33 6.86
C ILE A 18 -3.81 2.02 5.76
N THR A 19 -3.29 1.24 4.81
CA THR A 19 -2.53 1.76 3.67
C THR A 19 -3.25 1.34 2.40
N PHE A 20 -3.57 2.33 1.56
CA PHE A 20 -4.06 2.14 0.21
C PHE A 20 -2.89 2.35 -0.76
N PHE A 21 -2.82 1.50 -1.77
CA PHE A 21 -1.79 1.58 -2.80
C PHE A 21 -2.40 2.00 -4.13
N GLY A 22 -1.76 2.95 -4.80
CA GLY A 22 -1.95 3.22 -6.23
C GLY A 22 -0.90 2.48 -7.06
N MET A 23 -1.24 2.15 -8.30
CA MET A 23 -0.32 1.49 -9.25
C MET A 23 0.48 2.51 -10.06
N ASP A 24 -0.12 3.67 -10.28
CA ASP A 24 0.46 4.83 -10.98
C ASP A 24 0.01 6.17 -10.35
N GLU A 25 0.47 7.28 -10.91
CA GLU A 25 0.16 8.62 -10.40
C GLU A 25 -1.32 9.01 -10.57
N GLU A 26 -2.00 8.48 -11.58
CA GLU A 26 -3.43 8.74 -11.80
C GLU A 26 -4.24 8.11 -10.68
N ASN A 27 -3.95 6.85 -10.34
CA ASN A 27 -4.56 6.17 -9.19
C ASN A 27 -4.31 6.93 -7.88
N ILE A 28 -3.11 7.47 -7.67
CA ILE A 28 -2.80 8.26 -6.47
C ILE A 28 -3.62 9.54 -6.42
N SER A 29 -3.72 10.25 -7.54
CA SER A 29 -4.55 11.45 -7.66
C SER A 29 -6.00 11.13 -7.31
N ASP A 30 -6.56 10.07 -7.88
CA ASP A 30 -7.94 9.64 -7.64
C ASP A 30 -8.19 9.24 -6.19
N LEU A 31 -7.29 8.43 -5.59
CA LEU A 31 -7.37 8.04 -4.19
C LEU A 31 -7.33 9.26 -3.26
N LYS A 32 -6.49 10.27 -3.56
CA LYS A 32 -6.42 11.52 -2.78
C LYS A 32 -7.69 12.35 -2.94
N ASN A 33 -8.25 12.40 -4.14
CA ASN A 33 -9.50 13.13 -4.41
C ASN A 33 -10.71 12.49 -3.71
N GLN A 34 -10.71 11.16 -3.58
CA GLN A 34 -11.77 10.40 -2.91
C GLN A 34 -11.58 10.29 -1.39
N ALA A 35 -10.40 10.64 -0.86
CA ALA A 35 -10.11 10.51 0.55
C ALA A 35 -10.99 11.44 1.41
N PRO A 36 -11.72 10.92 2.43
CA PRO A 36 -12.45 11.75 3.36
C PRO A 36 -11.54 12.71 4.13
N ARG A 37 -12.05 13.90 4.45
CA ARG A 37 -11.32 14.87 5.29
C ARG A 37 -10.98 14.25 6.65
N GLY A 38 -9.72 14.35 7.05
CA GLY A 38 -9.22 13.78 8.31
C GLY A 38 -8.92 12.28 8.27
N SER A 39 -8.94 11.65 7.09
CA SER A 39 -8.48 10.27 6.93
C SER A 39 -7.02 10.14 7.41
N THR A 40 -6.78 9.10 8.21
CA THR A 40 -5.44 8.72 8.69
C THR A 40 -4.82 7.61 7.85
N ALA A 41 -5.54 7.14 6.82
CA ALA A 41 -5.03 6.13 5.92
C ALA A 41 -3.89 6.68 5.07
N LYS A 42 -2.83 5.88 4.90
CA LYS A 42 -1.71 6.23 4.02
C LYS A 42 -2.11 5.92 2.58
N ILE A 43 -1.74 6.80 1.65
CA ILE A 43 -1.86 6.56 0.21
C ILE A 43 -0.44 6.58 -0.34
N LEU A 44 0.02 5.43 -0.86
CA LEU A 44 1.39 5.21 -1.34
C LEU A 44 1.35 4.58 -2.73
N LEU A 45 2.42 4.69 -3.52
CA LEU A 45 2.56 3.85 -4.71
C LEU A 45 3.10 2.50 -4.31
N LEU A 46 2.57 1.44 -4.93
CA LEU A 46 3.11 0.10 -4.70
C LEU A 46 4.54 -0.01 -5.25
N GLY A 47 4.79 0.52 -6.44
CA GLY A 47 6.12 0.46 -7.07
C GLY A 47 7.22 1.26 -6.37
N ASP A 48 6.89 2.13 -5.39
CA ASP A 48 7.91 2.76 -4.53
C ASP A 48 8.72 1.72 -3.73
N PHE A 49 8.19 0.50 -3.60
CA PHE A 49 8.81 -0.61 -2.88
C PHE A 49 9.47 -1.63 -3.81
N ASP A 50 9.50 -1.41 -5.12
CA ASP A 50 10.22 -2.30 -6.05
C ASP A 50 11.74 -2.14 -5.86
N PRO A 51 12.49 -3.19 -5.47
CA PRO A 51 13.95 -3.14 -5.39
C PRO A 51 14.64 -2.82 -6.72
N GLU A 52 13.97 -3.03 -7.86
CA GLU A 52 14.49 -2.67 -9.18
C GLU A 52 14.25 -1.19 -9.53
N GLY A 53 13.48 -0.46 -8.73
CA GLY A 53 13.18 0.95 -8.94
C GLY A 53 12.13 1.23 -10.04
N ASP A 54 11.47 0.20 -10.57
CA ASP A 54 10.33 0.38 -11.49
C ASP A 54 9.10 0.84 -10.69
N ARG A 55 8.92 2.15 -10.61
CA ARG A 55 7.94 2.80 -9.72
C ARG A 55 6.50 2.73 -10.22
N ILE A 56 6.28 2.66 -11.53
CA ILE A 56 4.96 2.74 -12.14
C ILE A 56 4.55 1.36 -12.63
N ILE A 57 3.49 0.80 -12.04
CA ILE A 57 2.89 -0.44 -12.51
C ILE A 57 1.82 -0.08 -13.54
N ARG A 58 2.20 -0.15 -14.80
CA ARG A 58 1.32 0.23 -15.92
C ARG A 58 0.21 -0.80 -16.11
N ASP A 59 -1.02 -0.34 -16.33
CA ASP A 59 -2.15 -1.19 -16.70
C ASP A 59 -1.89 -1.91 -18.05
N PRO A 60 -1.85 -3.25 -18.09
CA PRO A 60 -1.66 -4.02 -19.31
C PRO A 60 -2.94 -4.24 -20.13
N TYR A 61 -4.09 -3.68 -19.74
CA TYR A 61 -5.40 -3.95 -20.36
C TYR A 61 -5.43 -3.79 -21.89
N TYR A 62 -4.69 -2.84 -22.43
CA TYR A 62 -4.63 -2.56 -23.87
C TYR A 62 -3.48 -3.26 -24.60
N ASP A 63 -2.72 -4.13 -23.93
CA ASP A 63 -1.64 -4.87 -24.56
C ASP A 63 -2.13 -6.00 -25.45
N ARG A 64 -1.32 -6.29 -26.46
CA ARG A 64 -1.47 -7.51 -27.26
C ARG A 64 -0.64 -8.60 -26.60
N GLY A 65 -1.27 -9.72 -26.28
CA GLY A 65 -0.60 -10.85 -25.62
C GLY A 65 -0.60 -10.74 -24.10
N SER A 66 0.18 -11.60 -23.46
CA SER A 66 0.22 -11.75 -21.99
C SER A 66 1.47 -11.12 -21.35
N GLU A 67 2.40 -10.62 -22.14
CA GLU A 67 3.69 -10.12 -21.70
C GLU A 67 3.55 -8.93 -20.75
N GLY A 68 2.59 -8.03 -21.02
CA GLY A 68 2.28 -6.91 -20.13
C GLY A 68 1.74 -7.35 -18.77
N PHE A 69 0.88 -8.38 -18.76
CA PHE A 69 0.34 -8.95 -17.54
C PHE A 69 1.43 -9.64 -16.71
N GLU A 70 2.33 -10.41 -17.35
CA GLU A 70 3.46 -11.03 -16.67
C GLU A 70 4.40 -9.99 -16.06
N LYS A 71 4.71 -8.91 -16.81
CA LYS A 71 5.51 -7.80 -16.26
C LYS A 71 4.84 -7.19 -15.03
N CYS A 72 3.56 -6.84 -15.13
CA CYS A 72 2.77 -6.26 -14.05
C CYS A 72 2.76 -7.18 -12.81
N TYR A 73 2.54 -8.49 -13.01
CA TYR A 73 2.57 -9.48 -11.96
C TYR A 73 3.92 -9.53 -11.23
N GLN A 74 5.03 -9.64 -11.97
CA GLN A 74 6.37 -9.69 -11.38
C GLN A 74 6.69 -8.43 -10.57
N GLN A 75 6.34 -7.26 -11.12
CA GLN A 75 6.52 -5.98 -10.44
C GLN A 75 5.70 -5.91 -9.14
N CYS A 76 4.45 -6.39 -9.15
CA CYS A 76 3.62 -6.46 -7.95
C CYS A 76 4.24 -7.37 -6.88
N ILE A 77 4.74 -8.56 -7.26
CA ILE A 77 5.37 -9.49 -6.32
C ILE A 77 6.61 -8.88 -5.67
N ARG A 78 7.51 -8.30 -6.47
CA ARG A 78 8.72 -7.64 -5.94
C ARG A 78 8.37 -6.49 -5.00
N SER A 79 7.44 -5.64 -5.42
CA SER A 79 6.99 -4.48 -4.63
C SER A 79 6.32 -4.88 -3.32
N CYS A 80 5.45 -5.90 -3.33
CA CYS A 80 4.82 -6.45 -2.12
C CYS A 80 5.87 -6.99 -1.14
N ASN A 81 6.86 -7.72 -1.64
CA ASN A 81 7.96 -8.22 -0.80
C ASN A 81 8.79 -7.07 -0.21
N GLY A 82 9.16 -6.08 -1.03
CA GLY A 82 9.89 -4.89 -0.58
C GLY A 82 9.12 -4.09 0.48
N PHE A 83 7.79 -4.00 0.35
CA PHE A 83 6.93 -3.39 1.36
C PHE A 83 6.95 -4.19 2.66
N LEU A 84 6.76 -5.51 2.62
CA LEU A 84 6.79 -6.37 3.81
C LEU A 84 8.16 -6.28 4.52
N ASP A 85 9.26 -6.27 3.77
CA ASP A 85 10.60 -6.11 4.32
C ASP A 85 10.79 -4.74 4.98
N SER A 86 10.13 -3.70 4.48
CA SER A 86 10.15 -2.36 5.09
C SER A 86 9.43 -2.30 6.44
N LEU A 87 8.46 -3.20 6.69
CA LEU A 87 7.71 -3.27 7.94
C LEU A 87 8.42 -4.06 9.04
N ASN A 88 9.35 -4.93 8.67
CA ASN A 88 10.11 -5.78 9.59
C ASN A 88 11.42 -5.13 10.10
N LYS A 89 11.63 -3.85 9.79
CA LYS A 89 12.75 -3.02 10.28
C LYS A 89 12.31 -2.15 11.45
#